data_AF-X1P1K6-F1
#
_entry.id   AF-X1P1K6-F1
#
_cell.length_a   1.000
_cell.length_b   1.000
_cell.length_c   1.000
_cell.angle_alpha   90.00
_cell.angle_beta   90.00
_cell.angle_gamma   90.00
#
_symmetry.space_group_name_H-M   'P 1'
#
loop_
_entity.id
_entity.type
_entity.pdbx_description
1 polymer ?
#
loop_
_entity_poly.entity_id
_entity_poly.type
_entity_poly.pdbx_seq_one_letter_code
_entity_poly.pdbx_strand_id
1 'polypeptide(L)' 'MRQEELTGKVQTVLGIIDGDSLGVTLPHEHLLSDLTAYFVEPTEASQRKLAHEPVSL' A
#
# COMPACT_ATOMS: atom_id res chain seq x y z
N MET A 1 15.89 -6.54 -21.89
CA MET A 1 16.55 -7.58 -21.06
C MET A 1 15.88 -8.90 -21.35
N ARG A 2 16.66 -9.97 -21.48
CA ARG A 2 16.14 -11.34 -21.61
C ARG A 2 15.62 -11.82 -20.25
N GLN A 3 14.67 -12.73 -20.24
CA GLN A 3 14.06 -13.26 -19.00
C GLN A 3 15.09 -13.88 -18.04
N GLU A 4 16.13 -14.53 -18.58
CA GLU A 4 17.25 -15.07 -17.79
C GLU A 4 18.03 -13.98 -17.03
N GLU A 5 18.09 -12.76 -17.54
CA GLU A 5 18.82 -11.63 -16.93
C GLU A 5 18.07 -11.03 -15.72
N LEU A 6 16.78 -11.35 -15.55
CA LEU A 6 15.93 -10.83 -14.47
C LEU A 6 15.68 -11.85 -13.35
N THR A 7 16.09 -13.10 -13.53
CA THR A 7 15.94 -14.13 -12.49
C THR A 7 16.76 -13.74 -11.26
N GLY A 8 16.14 -13.78 -10.06
CA GLY A 8 16.78 -13.38 -8.82
C GLY A 8 16.94 -11.87 -8.62
N LYS A 9 16.32 -11.03 -9.46
CA LYS A 9 16.30 -9.57 -9.32
C LYS A 9 14.94 -9.06 -8.85
N VAL A 10 14.93 -7.91 -8.19
CA VAL A 10 13.71 -7.23 -7.77
C VAL A 10 13.66 -5.82 -8.33
N GLN A 11 12.54 -5.45 -8.94
CA GLN A 11 12.30 -4.10 -9.45
C GLN A 11 11.69 -3.25 -8.34
N THR A 12 12.39 -2.20 -7.92
CA THR A 12 11.89 -1.16 -7.00
C THR A 12 11.52 0.11 -7.76
N VAL A 13 10.93 1.09 -7.08
CA VAL A 13 10.65 2.42 -7.65
C VAL A 13 11.92 3.22 -7.99
N LEU A 14 13.08 2.86 -7.42
CA LEU A 14 14.37 3.48 -7.72
C LEU A 14 15.22 2.69 -8.73
N GLY A 15 14.74 1.53 -9.19
CA GLY A 15 15.45 0.67 -10.12
C GLY A 15 15.55 -0.79 -9.67
N ILE A 16 16.26 -1.58 -10.47
CA ILE A 16 16.49 -3.01 -10.22
C ILE A 16 17.55 -3.19 -9.13
N ILE A 17 17.29 -4.10 -8.19
CA ILE A 17 18.24 -4.55 -7.17
C ILE A 17 18.44 -6.06 -7.26
N ASP A 18 19.52 -6.54 -6.63
CA ASP A 18 19.70 -7.97 -6.39
C ASP A 18 18.71 -8.48 -5.33
N GLY A 19 18.17 -9.68 -5.52
CA GLY A 19 17.19 -10.28 -4.61
C GLY A 19 17.73 -10.44 -3.19
N ASP A 20 19.02 -10.75 -3.03
CA ASP A 20 19.64 -10.91 -1.71
C ASP A 20 19.78 -9.56 -0.96
N SER A 21 19.58 -8.43 -1.66
CA SER A 21 19.64 -7.08 -1.07
C SER A 21 18.32 -6.62 -0.43
N LEU A 22 17.24 -7.41 -0.50
CA LEU A 22 15.91 -7.04 0.04
C LEU A 22 15.88 -6.86 1.57
N GLY A 23 16.64 -7.68 2.30
CA GLY A 23 16.55 -7.73 3.76
C GLY A 23 15.17 -8.17 4.29
N VAL A 24 14.85 -7.82 5.53
CA VAL A 24 13.53 -8.11 6.13
C VAL A 24 12.46 -7.33 5.36
N THR A 25 11.48 -8.04 4.81
CA THR A 25 10.50 -7.50 3.87
C THR A 25 9.08 -7.78 4.34
N LEU A 26 8.21 -6.77 4.32
CA LEU A 26 6.76 -6.94 4.38
C LEU A 26 6.24 -7.14 2.95
N PRO A 27 5.80 -8.35 2.56
CA PRO A 27 5.53 -8.68 1.17
C PRO A 27 4.25 -8.04 0.61
N HIS A 28 3.39 -7.49 1.47
CA HIS A 28 2.14 -6.87 1.06
C HIS A 28 1.78 -5.74 2.03
N GLU A 29 1.87 -4.50 1.58
CA GLU A 29 1.47 -3.31 2.34
C GLU A 29 0.90 -2.25 1.39
N HIS A 30 0.07 -1.36 1.92
CA HIS A 30 -0.41 -0.17 1.22
C HIS A 30 0.24 1.09 1.82
N LEU A 31 1.24 1.66 1.14
CA LEU A 31 1.90 2.90 1.58
C LEU A 31 1.03 4.14 1.33
N LEU A 32 0.33 4.15 0.19
CA LEU A 32 -0.64 5.17 -0.20
C LEU A 32 -1.86 4.46 -0.78
N SER A 33 -3.06 4.83 -0.33
CA SER A 33 -4.32 4.31 -0.84
C SER A 33 -5.40 5.37 -0.75
N ASP A 34 -6.16 5.54 -1.83
CA ASP A 34 -7.41 6.30 -1.82
C ASP A 34 -8.59 5.32 -1.80
N LEU A 35 -9.30 5.28 -0.68
CA LEU A 35 -10.46 4.42 -0.47
C LEU A 35 -11.78 5.21 -0.48
N THR A 36 -11.79 6.44 -1.00
CA THR A 36 -12.99 7.30 -1.04
C THR A 36 -14.15 6.62 -1.76
N ALA A 37 -13.88 5.85 -2.82
CA ALA A 37 -14.89 5.11 -3.57
C ALA A 37 -15.55 3.96 -2.78
N TYR A 38 -14.95 3.53 -1.67
CA TYR A 38 -15.48 2.47 -0.80
C TYR A 38 -16.25 3.02 0.41
N PHE A 39 -16.23 4.33 0.63
CA PHE A 39 -16.93 4.93 1.77
C PHE A 39 -18.45 4.85 1.58
N VAL A 40 -19.14 4.34 2.60
CA VAL A 40 -20.59 4.29 2.67
C VAL A 40 -21.03 5.15 3.86
N GLU A 41 -21.72 6.25 3.57
CA GLU A 41 -22.19 7.19 4.59
C GLU A 41 -23.18 6.49 5.56
N PRO A 42 -22.96 6.56 6.89
CA PRO A 42 -23.92 6.01 7.86
C PRO A 42 -25.27 6.73 7.87
N THR A 43 -26.34 5.97 8.10
CA THR A 43 -27.70 6.54 8.22
C THR A 43 -27.93 7.25 9.55
N GLU A 44 -27.29 6.81 10.64
CA GLU A 44 -27.41 7.40 11.98
C GLU A 44 -26.56 8.68 12.12
N ALA A 45 -27.12 9.74 12.71
CA ALA A 45 -26.44 11.03 12.81
C ALA A 45 -25.17 11.00 13.68
N SER A 46 -25.16 10.22 14.76
CA SER A 46 -24.00 10.02 15.63
C SER A 46 -22.85 9.35 14.87
N GLN A 47 -23.15 8.35 14.04
CA GLN A 47 -22.21 7.60 13.23
C GLN A 47 -21.62 8.46 12.11
N ARG A 48 -22.40 9.35 11.48
CA ARG A 48 -21.86 10.31 10.51
C ARG A 48 -20.84 11.26 11.14
N LYS A 49 -21.15 11.79 12.33
CA LYS A 49 -20.21 12.65 13.07
C LYS A 49 -18.88 11.92 13.27
N LEU A 50 -18.94 10.67 13.74
CA LEU A 50 -17.75 9.83 13.92
C LEU A 50 -17.00 9.56 12.61
N ALA A 51 -17.70 9.28 11.51
CA ALA A 51 -17.09 8.97 10.23
C ALA A 51 -16.26 10.12 9.63
N HIS A 52 -16.63 11.37 9.94
CA HIS A 52 -15.97 12.58 9.45
C HIS A 52 -15.00 13.20 10.47
N GLU A 53 -14.86 12.62 11.66
CA GLU A 53 -13.93 13.11 12.67
C GLU A 53 -12.46 12.86 12.26
N PRO A 54 -11.53 13.76 12.62
CA PRO A 54 -10.12 13.57 12.31
C PRO A 54 -9.57 12.28 12.92
N VAL A 55 -8.88 11.49 12.09
CA VAL A 55 -8.14 10.32 12.58
C VAL A 55 -6.86 10.80 13.29
N SER A 56 -6.63 10.28 14.49
CA SER A 56 -5.40 10.50 15.27
C SER A 56 -4.87 9.18 15.82
N LEU A 57 -3.57 9.15 16.13
CA LEU A 57 -2.89 8.01 16.77
C LEU A 57 -3.01 8.09 18.30
#